data_AF-A0A4P7YWW4-F1
#
_entry.id   AF-A0A4P7YWW4-F1
#
_cell.length_a   1.000
_cell.length_b   1.000
_cell.length_c   1.000
_cell.angle_alpha   90.00
_cell.angle_beta   90.00
_cell.angle_gamma   90.00
#
_symmetry.space_group_name_H-M   'P 1'
#
loop_
_entity.id
_entity.type
_entity.pdbx_description
1 polymer ?
#
loop_
_entity_poly.entity_id
_entity_poly.type
_entity_poly.pdbx_seq_one_letter_code
_entity_poly.pdbx_strand_id
1 'polypeptide(L)'
;MLPENRILVGDCIALMNDLPPASVDLVFADPPYNLQLGGELLRPNHTRVAGVDDEWDKFDDFEAYDRFTQDWMTAARRILKPEGSLWVIGSYHNIFRVGATLQNLGFWILNDIVWRKTNPMPNFRGTRFANAHETMIWAARDKDARYRFNYEAMKNLNEDLQMRSDWLLPICSGGERLRDEEGKKTHPTQKPESLLYRVILSSSRPGDVVLDPFFGTGTTGAVAKRLGRKWIGLERDDTYVKAAQARIDAVEEAPEAAILDTPPKRSAPRIPFGWVVERGLLRPGSTLFDQRRRVAARVRADGTLIGSGPRGDHRGSIHQVGAALAGLPACNGWTFWHYEEGEDLRPIDVLRERIRSEMH
;
A
#
# COMPACT_ATOMS: atom_id res chain seq x y z
N MET A 1 7.01 -19.65 -18.28
CA MET A 1 7.36 -19.46 -16.86
C MET A 1 7.76 -18.00 -16.69
N LEU A 2 7.40 -17.34 -15.59
CA LEU A 2 7.78 -15.93 -15.36
C LEU A 2 9.28 -15.80 -15.10
N PRO A 3 9.97 -14.76 -15.62
CA PRO A 3 11.37 -14.50 -15.35
C PRO A 3 11.55 -13.81 -13.99
N GLU A 4 11.16 -14.50 -12.91
CA GLU A 4 11.22 -13.97 -11.54
C GLU A 4 12.68 -13.70 -11.10
N ASN A 5 12.87 -12.63 -10.33
CA ASN A 5 14.14 -12.14 -9.77
C ASN A 5 15.19 -11.84 -10.85
N ARG A 6 14.75 -11.23 -11.95
CA ARG A 6 15.60 -10.88 -13.09
C ARG A 6 15.34 -9.47 -13.58
N ILE A 7 16.40 -8.90 -14.15
CA ILE A 7 16.34 -7.71 -14.99
C ILE A 7 16.19 -8.18 -16.44
N LEU A 8 15.19 -7.67 -17.16
CA LEU A 8 15.01 -7.86 -18.59
C LEU A 8 15.44 -6.58 -19.30
N VAL A 9 16.41 -6.71 -20.21
CA VAL A 9 16.98 -5.56 -20.92
C VAL A 9 16.17 -5.28 -22.19
N GLY A 10 15.62 -4.08 -22.31
CA GLY A 10 14.86 -3.66 -23.49
C GLY A 10 13.73 -2.66 -23.22
N ASP A 11 12.91 -2.44 -24.24
CA ASP A 11 11.72 -1.58 -24.15
C ASP A 11 10.64 -2.21 -23.25
N CYS A 12 10.10 -1.41 -22.33
CA CYS A 12 9.18 -1.93 -21.31
C CYS A 12 7.85 -2.39 -21.91
N ILE A 13 7.36 -1.77 -22.98
CA ILE A 13 6.09 -2.13 -23.62
C ILE A 13 6.25 -3.48 -24.32
N ALA A 14 7.32 -3.65 -25.11
CA ALA A 14 7.62 -4.91 -25.78
C ALA A 14 7.82 -6.06 -24.77
N LEU A 15 8.64 -5.83 -23.75
CA LEU A 15 8.91 -6.83 -22.72
C LEU A 15 7.65 -7.19 -21.92
N MET A 16 6.83 -6.20 -21.53
CA MET A 16 5.55 -6.49 -20.86
C MET A 16 4.60 -7.27 -21.76
N ASN A 17 4.59 -7.03 -23.08
CA ASN A 17 3.75 -7.77 -24.03
C ASN A 17 4.15 -9.25 -24.16
N ASP A 18 5.42 -9.58 -23.97
CA ASP A 18 5.91 -10.97 -23.98
C ASP A 18 5.60 -11.74 -22.68
N LEU A 19 5.24 -11.04 -21.59
CA LEU A 19 4.85 -11.69 -20.35
C LEU A 19 3.44 -12.33 -20.44
N PRO A 20 3.16 -13.40 -19.70
CA PRO A 20 1.80 -13.93 -19.59
C PRO A 20 0.82 -12.87 -19.05
N PRO A 21 -0.45 -12.85 -19.47
CA PRO A 21 -1.45 -12.00 -18.84
C PRO A 21 -1.71 -12.44 -17.38
N ALA A 22 -2.18 -11.51 -16.55
CA ALA A 22 -2.54 -11.79 -15.15
C ALA A 22 -1.47 -12.56 -14.35
N SER A 23 -0.21 -12.15 -14.50
CA SER A 23 0.96 -12.86 -14.01
C SER A 23 1.68 -12.16 -12.85
N VAL A 24 1.48 -10.85 -12.65
CA VAL A 24 2.13 -10.06 -11.59
C VAL A 24 1.12 -9.54 -10.56
N ASP A 25 1.54 -9.39 -9.31
CA ASP A 25 0.68 -8.98 -8.19
C ASP A 25 0.67 -7.46 -7.98
N LEU A 26 1.82 -6.82 -8.21
CA LEU A 26 2.03 -5.39 -8.00
C LEU A 26 2.86 -4.81 -9.15
N VAL A 27 2.45 -3.65 -9.66
CA VAL A 27 3.29 -2.83 -10.54
C VAL A 27 3.67 -1.54 -9.82
N PHE A 28 4.94 -1.17 -9.83
CA PHE A 28 5.40 0.17 -9.46
C PHE A 28 6.05 0.82 -10.67
N ALA A 29 5.59 2.00 -11.08
CA ALA A 29 6.10 2.71 -12.24
C ALA A 29 6.60 4.11 -11.87
N ASP A 30 7.86 4.39 -12.19
CA ASP A 30 8.48 5.72 -12.17
C ASP A 30 8.81 6.15 -13.60
N PRO A 31 7.79 6.49 -14.43
CA PRO A 31 8.00 6.82 -15.84
C PRO A 31 8.82 8.11 -15.97
N PRO A 32 9.38 8.39 -17.16
CA PRO A 32 9.88 9.73 -17.49
C PRO A 32 8.84 10.82 -17.18
N TYR A 33 9.29 11.98 -16.67
CA TYR A 33 8.39 13.06 -16.22
C TYR A 33 8.13 14.11 -17.30
N ASN A 34 8.89 14.09 -18.40
CA ASN A 34 8.85 15.12 -19.44
C ASN A 34 9.01 16.52 -18.83
N LEU A 35 10.16 16.77 -18.19
CA LEU A 35 10.37 18.01 -17.40
C LEU A 35 10.45 19.28 -18.24
N GLN A 36 10.59 19.17 -19.57
CA GLN A 36 10.62 20.30 -20.53
C GLN A 36 11.57 21.43 -20.09
N LEU A 37 12.76 21.08 -19.61
CA LEU A 37 13.72 22.04 -19.07
C LEU A 37 14.26 22.96 -20.18
N GLY A 38 13.96 24.26 -20.08
CA GLY A 38 14.28 25.27 -21.11
C GLY A 38 15.71 25.84 -21.08
N GLY A 39 16.64 25.27 -20.30
CA GLY A 39 18.04 25.73 -20.25
C GLY A 39 18.77 25.51 -18.92
N GLU A 40 19.97 26.06 -18.82
CA GLU A 40 20.85 25.91 -17.66
C GLU A 40 20.31 26.62 -16.40
N LEU A 41 20.44 25.93 -15.26
CA LEU A 41 20.14 26.48 -13.94
C LEU A 41 21.42 26.59 -13.11
N LEU A 42 21.72 27.80 -12.63
CA LEU A 42 22.83 28.09 -11.72
C LEU A 42 22.31 28.27 -10.29
N ARG A 43 23.12 27.84 -9.32
CA ARG A 43 22.95 28.14 -7.90
C ARG A 43 23.41 29.57 -7.58
N PRO A 44 23.06 30.13 -6.40
CA PRO A 44 23.54 31.45 -5.98
C PRO A 44 25.08 31.58 -5.94
N ASN A 45 25.80 30.47 -5.74
CA ASN A 45 27.26 30.43 -5.77
C ASN A 45 27.84 30.19 -7.18
N HIS A 46 27.05 30.42 -8.24
CA HIS A 46 27.40 30.24 -9.65
C HIS A 46 27.76 28.82 -10.10
N THR A 47 27.56 27.80 -9.25
CA THR A 47 27.74 26.40 -9.67
C THR A 47 26.50 25.88 -10.41
N ARG A 48 26.72 25.07 -11.45
CA ARG A 48 25.65 24.48 -12.28
C ARG A 48 24.86 23.42 -11.51
N VAL A 49 23.54 23.43 -11.69
CA VAL A 49 22.65 22.34 -11.25
C VAL A 49 22.65 21.25 -12.33
N ALA A 50 23.00 20.03 -11.95
CA ALA A 50 22.77 18.85 -12.78
C ALA A 50 21.26 18.55 -12.80
N GLY A 51 20.58 19.08 -13.83
CA GLY A 51 19.19 18.75 -14.15
C GLY A 51 19.07 17.37 -14.79
N VAL A 52 17.84 16.94 -15.05
CA VAL A 52 17.56 15.74 -15.86
C VAL A 52 17.45 16.21 -17.30
N ASP A 53 18.50 16.02 -18.09
CA ASP A 53 18.57 16.41 -19.51
C ASP A 53 18.81 15.21 -20.45
N ASP A 54 18.67 14.00 -19.92
CA ASP A 54 18.77 12.73 -20.63
C ASP A 54 17.69 12.59 -21.73
N GLU A 55 18.03 11.91 -22.83
CA GLU A 55 17.14 11.72 -23.99
C GLU A 55 15.86 10.95 -23.65
N TRP A 56 15.87 10.11 -22.61
CA TRP A 56 14.70 9.35 -22.19
C TRP A 56 13.58 10.21 -21.57
N ASP A 57 13.88 11.45 -21.17
CA ASP A 57 12.89 12.40 -20.62
C ASP A 57 12.39 13.42 -21.64
N LYS A 58 12.79 13.30 -22.92
CA LYS A 58 12.44 14.25 -23.98
C LYS A 58 11.33 13.70 -24.86
N PHE A 59 10.25 14.49 -24.99
CA PHE A 59 9.11 14.19 -25.85
C PHE A 59 8.84 15.38 -26.76
N ASP A 60 8.43 15.10 -28.01
CA ASP A 60 8.14 16.14 -29.00
C ASP A 60 7.00 17.06 -28.55
N ASP A 61 5.94 16.46 -27.99
CA ASP A 61 4.78 17.16 -27.48
C ASP A 61 4.03 16.32 -26.42
N PHE A 62 2.94 16.87 -25.89
CA PHE A 62 2.11 16.17 -24.92
C PHE A 62 1.32 14.99 -25.51
N GLU A 63 1.04 14.99 -26.81
CA GLU A 63 0.32 13.89 -27.45
C GLU A 63 1.22 12.65 -27.56
N ALA A 64 2.50 12.85 -27.90
CA ALA A 64 3.53 11.81 -27.88
C ALA A 64 3.69 11.22 -26.47
N TYR A 65 3.75 12.06 -25.43
CA TYR A 65 3.80 11.59 -24.05
C TYR A 65 2.53 10.81 -23.64
N ASP A 66 1.35 11.25 -24.10
CA ASP A 66 0.08 10.57 -23.82
C ASP A 66 -0.01 9.21 -24.48
N ARG A 67 0.38 9.09 -25.76
CA ARG A 67 0.41 7.80 -26.47
C ARG A 67 1.35 6.83 -25.76
N PHE A 68 2.57 7.28 -25.45
CA PHE A 68 3.52 6.50 -24.65
C PHE A 68 2.90 6.05 -23.31
N THR A 69 2.25 6.97 -22.59
CA THR A 69 1.62 6.68 -21.30
C THR A 69 0.51 5.65 -21.42
N GLN A 70 -0.34 5.77 -22.44
CA GLN A 70 -1.42 4.83 -22.71
C GLN A 70 -0.88 3.44 -23.06
N ASP A 71 0.17 3.35 -23.88
CA ASP A 71 0.72 2.08 -24.36
C ASP A 71 1.32 1.26 -23.21
N TRP A 72 2.19 1.85 -22.39
CA TRP A 72 2.79 1.12 -21.27
C TRP A 72 1.76 0.77 -20.19
N MET A 73 0.78 1.64 -19.91
CA MET A 73 -0.27 1.34 -18.94
C MET A 73 -1.20 0.23 -19.44
N THR A 74 -1.47 0.16 -20.74
CA THR A 74 -2.25 -0.92 -21.35
C THR A 74 -1.54 -2.26 -21.19
N ALA A 75 -0.23 -2.29 -21.47
CA ALA A 75 0.59 -3.48 -21.27
C ALA A 75 0.65 -3.88 -19.78
N ALA A 76 0.84 -2.92 -18.88
CA ALA A 76 0.85 -3.15 -17.42
C ALA A 76 -0.49 -3.70 -16.92
N ARG A 77 -1.62 -3.17 -17.39
CA ARG A 77 -2.96 -3.65 -17.04
C ARG A 77 -3.19 -5.11 -17.43
N ARG A 78 -2.69 -5.51 -18.61
CA ARG A 78 -2.83 -6.87 -19.16
C ARG A 78 -2.13 -7.90 -18.27
N ILE A 79 -0.92 -7.59 -17.81
CA ILE A 79 -0.10 -8.50 -17.00
C ILE A 79 -0.47 -8.49 -15.52
N LEU A 80 -1.13 -7.43 -15.02
CA LEU A 80 -1.57 -7.36 -13.64
C LEU A 80 -2.69 -8.37 -13.36
N LYS A 81 -2.59 -9.12 -12.25
CA LYS A 81 -3.64 -10.03 -11.79
C LYS A 81 -4.94 -9.26 -11.48
N PRO A 82 -6.13 -9.92 -11.52
CA PRO A 82 -7.41 -9.29 -11.16
C PRO A 82 -7.42 -8.61 -9.78
N GLU A 83 -6.70 -9.19 -8.82
CA GLU A 83 -6.58 -8.69 -7.44
C GLU A 83 -5.38 -7.73 -7.26
N GLY A 84 -4.62 -7.48 -8.34
CA GLY A 84 -3.37 -6.73 -8.31
C GLY A 84 -3.58 -5.22 -8.22
N SER A 85 -2.51 -4.53 -7.84
CA SER A 85 -2.47 -3.06 -7.76
C SER A 85 -1.37 -2.45 -8.62
N LEU A 86 -1.58 -1.22 -9.05
CA LEU A 86 -0.58 -0.39 -9.71
C LEU A 86 -0.30 0.85 -8.87
N TRP A 87 0.97 1.16 -8.72
CA TRP A 87 1.48 2.42 -8.21
C TRP A 87 2.21 3.14 -9.33
N VAL A 88 1.94 4.43 -9.49
CA VAL A 88 2.71 5.29 -10.40
C VAL A 88 3.07 6.58 -9.69
N ILE A 89 4.29 7.07 -9.90
CA ILE A 89 4.76 8.34 -9.34
C ILE A 89 4.97 9.38 -10.43
N GLY A 90 4.77 10.65 -10.08
CA GLY A 90 5.02 11.77 -10.95
C GLY A 90 5.12 13.09 -10.20
N SER A 91 5.45 14.13 -10.95
CA SER A 91 5.36 15.51 -10.49
C SER A 91 4.23 16.23 -11.23
N TYR A 92 4.02 17.51 -10.93
CA TYR A 92 2.99 18.30 -11.62
C TYR A 92 3.16 18.35 -13.16
N HIS A 93 4.35 18.05 -13.70
CA HIS A 93 4.60 18.02 -15.14
C HIS A 93 3.81 16.90 -15.85
N ASN A 94 3.65 15.74 -15.22
CA ASN A 94 3.06 14.56 -15.85
C ASN A 94 1.89 13.93 -15.09
N ILE A 95 1.82 14.06 -13.75
CA ILE A 95 0.96 13.19 -12.93
C ILE A 95 -0.53 13.34 -13.24
N PHE A 96 -0.97 14.52 -13.69
CA PHE A 96 -2.37 14.74 -14.10
C PHE A 96 -2.72 13.99 -15.38
N ARG A 97 -1.79 13.93 -16.34
CA ARG A 97 -1.95 13.18 -17.60
C ARG A 97 -1.95 11.67 -17.35
N VAL A 98 -1.02 11.24 -16.50
CA VAL A 98 -0.90 9.85 -16.02
C VAL A 98 -2.18 9.43 -15.29
N GLY A 99 -2.69 10.25 -14.36
CA GLY A 99 -3.93 9.98 -13.63
C GLY A 99 -5.16 9.87 -14.51
N ALA A 100 -5.32 10.78 -15.49
CA ALA A 100 -6.42 10.71 -16.46
C ALA A 100 -6.35 9.43 -17.31
N THR A 101 -5.15 9.05 -17.75
CA THR A 101 -4.94 7.82 -18.54
C THR A 101 -5.29 6.57 -17.74
N LEU A 102 -4.91 6.49 -16.46
CA LEU A 102 -5.28 5.39 -15.58
C LEU A 102 -6.81 5.19 -15.52
N GLN A 103 -7.56 6.28 -15.30
CA GLN A 103 -9.01 6.21 -15.22
C GLN A 103 -9.64 5.83 -16.56
N ASN A 104 -9.14 6.38 -17.68
CA ASN A 104 -9.62 6.04 -19.02
C ASN A 104 -9.39 4.56 -19.37
N LEU A 105 -8.32 3.94 -18.85
CA LEU A 105 -8.03 2.52 -19.02
C LEU A 105 -8.78 1.61 -18.03
N GLY A 106 -9.66 2.17 -17.19
CA GLY A 106 -10.51 1.41 -16.28
C GLY A 106 -9.84 0.98 -14.97
N PHE A 107 -8.68 1.55 -14.62
CA PHE A 107 -8.15 1.41 -13.26
C PHE A 107 -9.03 2.16 -12.27
N TRP A 108 -9.11 1.64 -11.05
CA TRP A 108 -9.84 2.28 -9.97
C TRP A 108 -8.86 2.90 -8.97
N ILE A 109 -8.74 4.22 -9.00
CA ILE A 109 -7.87 4.96 -8.08
C ILE A 109 -8.41 4.81 -6.65
N LEU A 110 -7.53 4.35 -5.75
CA LEU A 110 -7.81 4.14 -4.34
C LEU A 110 -7.40 5.36 -3.51
N ASN A 111 -6.16 5.83 -3.74
CA ASN A 111 -5.62 7.04 -3.12
C ASN A 111 -4.58 7.68 -4.04
N ASP A 112 -4.54 9.01 -4.02
CA ASP A 112 -3.32 9.76 -4.27
C ASP A 112 -2.52 9.90 -2.97
N ILE A 113 -1.20 9.74 -3.06
CA ILE A 113 -0.27 9.81 -1.93
C ILE A 113 0.77 10.86 -2.23
N VAL A 114 0.90 11.85 -1.34
CA VAL A 114 1.87 12.93 -1.46
C VAL A 114 3.15 12.53 -0.75
N TRP A 115 4.24 12.35 -1.51
CA TRP A 115 5.58 12.24 -0.93
C TRP A 115 6.10 13.64 -0.62
N ARG A 116 6.09 14.01 0.65
CA ARG A 116 6.66 15.26 1.17
C ARG A 116 8.14 15.07 1.43
N LYS A 117 8.98 15.81 0.71
CA LYS A 117 10.43 15.74 0.80
C LYS A 117 10.90 16.53 2.02
N THR A 118 11.67 15.91 2.92
CA THR A 118 12.24 16.62 4.09
C THR A 118 13.39 17.55 3.70
N ASN A 119 14.11 17.21 2.62
CA ASN A 119 15.29 17.90 2.13
C ASN A 119 15.25 18.11 0.60
N PRO A 120 14.22 18.80 0.06
CA PRO A 120 14.12 19.07 -1.36
C PRO A 120 15.19 20.07 -1.82
N MET A 121 15.50 20.08 -3.12
CA MET A 121 16.28 21.16 -3.70
C MET A 121 15.47 22.47 -3.64
N PRO A 122 16.05 23.57 -3.11
CA PRO A 122 15.33 24.84 -3.00
C PRO A 122 15.10 25.50 -4.36
N ASN A 123 14.13 26.42 -4.42
CA ASN A 123 14.01 27.32 -5.56
C ASN A 123 15.08 28.42 -5.46
N PHE A 124 16.02 28.46 -6.40
CA PHE A 124 17.17 29.38 -6.34
C PHE A 124 16.88 30.79 -6.85
N ARG A 125 15.85 30.98 -7.69
CA ARG A 125 15.57 32.27 -8.35
C ARG A 125 14.39 33.04 -7.74
N GLY A 126 13.70 32.47 -6.74
CA GLY A 126 12.54 33.09 -6.10
C GLY A 126 11.33 33.24 -7.02
N THR A 127 11.25 32.49 -8.11
CA THR A 127 10.21 32.68 -9.15
C THR A 127 8.95 31.83 -8.93
N ARG A 128 9.03 30.80 -8.08
CA ARG A 128 7.93 29.87 -7.74
C ARG A 128 8.14 29.33 -6.32
N PHE A 129 7.13 28.65 -5.79
CA PHE A 129 7.31 27.82 -4.60
C PHE A 129 8.36 26.73 -4.83
N ALA A 130 9.05 26.31 -3.77
CA ALA A 130 9.98 25.20 -3.84
C ALA A 130 9.23 23.89 -4.13
N ASN A 131 9.69 23.12 -5.11
CA ASN A 131 9.10 21.84 -5.45
C ASN A 131 9.46 20.77 -4.40
N ALA A 132 8.71 20.77 -3.30
CA ALA A 132 8.98 19.98 -2.10
C ALA A 132 8.18 18.68 -2.01
N HIS A 133 7.50 18.26 -3.07
CA HIS A 133 6.77 17.00 -3.10
C HIS A 133 6.72 16.36 -4.49
N GLU A 134 6.31 15.10 -4.51
CA GLU A 134 5.83 14.37 -5.69
C GLU A 134 4.52 13.66 -5.32
N THR A 135 3.75 13.26 -6.32
CA THR A 135 2.46 12.60 -6.15
C THR A 135 2.55 11.18 -6.68
N MET A 136 2.16 10.20 -5.87
CA MET A 136 1.93 8.82 -6.29
C MET A 136 0.44 8.56 -6.40
N ILE A 137 0.03 7.72 -7.34
CA ILE A 137 -1.33 7.23 -7.47
C ILE A 137 -1.31 5.73 -7.22
N TRP A 138 -2.10 5.27 -6.25
CA TRP A 138 -2.37 3.86 -6.03
C TRP A 138 -3.73 3.50 -6.59
N ALA A 139 -3.77 2.51 -7.48
CA ALA A 139 -4.99 2.07 -8.13
C ALA A 139 -5.12 0.55 -8.12
N ALA A 140 -6.34 0.06 -7.91
CA ALA A 140 -6.69 -1.33 -8.19
C ALA A 140 -6.87 -1.53 -9.70
N ARG A 141 -6.58 -2.73 -10.19
CA ARG A 141 -6.79 -3.08 -11.60
C ARG A 141 -8.24 -2.83 -12.03
N ASP A 142 -9.21 -3.33 -11.28
CA ASP A 142 -10.63 -3.21 -11.60
C ASP A 142 -11.39 -2.56 -10.42
N LYS A 143 -12.53 -1.91 -10.70
CA LYS A 143 -13.37 -1.23 -9.68
C LYS A 143 -13.81 -2.15 -8.54
N ASP A 144 -14.15 -3.39 -8.86
CA ASP A 144 -14.67 -4.37 -7.90
C ASP A 144 -13.58 -5.37 -7.45
N ALA A 145 -12.30 -5.11 -7.76
CA ALA A 145 -11.19 -5.97 -7.39
C ALA A 145 -11.03 -6.08 -5.87
N ARG A 146 -10.70 -7.27 -5.36
CA ARG A 146 -10.34 -7.46 -3.95
C ARG A 146 -8.85 -7.25 -3.76
N TYR A 147 -8.44 -6.00 -3.97
CA TYR A 147 -7.05 -5.58 -3.89
C TYR A 147 -6.44 -5.82 -2.51
N ARG A 148 -5.10 -5.96 -2.49
CA ARG A 148 -4.34 -6.11 -1.24
C ARG A 148 -4.13 -4.76 -0.58
N PHE A 149 -4.48 -4.68 0.70
CA PHE A 149 -4.03 -3.60 1.58
C PHE A 149 -3.72 -4.14 2.98
N ASN A 150 -2.45 -4.08 3.37
CA ASN A 150 -1.96 -4.52 4.67
C ASN A 150 -2.14 -3.40 5.70
N TYR A 151 -3.40 -3.09 6.02
CA TYR A 151 -3.76 -1.99 6.91
C TYR A 151 -3.05 -2.05 8.27
N GLU A 152 -3.02 -3.23 8.91
CA GLU A 152 -2.36 -3.38 10.21
C GLU A 152 -0.84 -3.16 10.10
N ALA A 153 -0.18 -3.62 9.02
CA ALA A 153 1.23 -3.36 8.80
C ALA A 153 1.52 -1.85 8.69
N MET A 154 0.68 -1.12 7.94
CA MET A 154 0.84 0.33 7.77
C MET A 154 0.51 1.11 9.03
N LYS A 155 -0.42 0.61 9.85
CA LYS A 155 -0.75 1.16 11.15
C LYS A 155 0.39 0.95 12.15
N ASN A 156 0.96 -0.25 12.21
CA ASN A 156 2.11 -0.57 13.06
C ASN A 156 3.35 0.24 12.66
N LEU A 157 3.61 0.40 11.35
CA LEU A 157 4.70 1.23 10.83
C LEU A 157 4.56 2.72 11.22
N ASN A 158 3.38 3.14 11.67
CA ASN A 158 3.04 4.50 12.05
C ASN A 158 2.59 4.56 13.52
N GLU A 159 3.24 3.77 14.38
CA GLU A 159 3.05 3.79 15.84
C GLU A 159 1.58 3.58 16.26
N ASP A 160 0.95 2.55 15.69
CA ASP A 160 -0.46 2.21 15.91
C ASP A 160 -1.47 3.31 15.49
N LEU A 161 -1.03 4.31 14.72
CA LEU A 161 -1.90 5.29 14.09
C LEU A 161 -2.11 4.96 12.62
N GLN A 162 -3.32 5.21 12.12
CA GLN A 162 -3.60 5.00 10.71
C GLN A 162 -2.64 5.80 9.81
N MET A 163 -1.97 5.12 8.88
CA MET A 163 -1.10 5.75 7.90
C MET A 163 -1.90 6.75 7.05
N ARG A 164 -1.36 7.95 6.91
CA ARG A 164 -1.97 9.05 6.14
C ARG A 164 -1.55 9.00 4.67
N SER A 165 -2.22 9.80 3.84
CA SER A 165 -1.87 9.99 2.43
C SER A 165 -0.69 10.97 2.22
N ASP A 166 -0.15 11.58 3.27
CA ASP A 166 1.02 12.45 3.18
C ASP A 166 2.25 11.82 3.88
N TRP A 167 3.20 11.36 3.08
CA TRP A 167 4.39 10.66 3.58
C TRP A 167 5.59 11.59 3.62
N LEU A 168 6.05 11.91 4.83
CA LEU A 168 7.25 12.71 5.05
C LEU A 168 8.49 11.82 5.01
N LEU A 169 9.28 11.91 3.94
CA LEU A 169 10.48 11.08 3.72
C LEU A 169 11.61 11.90 3.07
N PRO A 170 12.88 11.62 3.37
CA PRO A 170 14.01 12.28 2.71
C PRO A 170 14.17 11.84 1.25
N ILE A 171 14.90 12.64 0.47
CA ILE A 171 15.37 12.23 -0.86
C ILE A 171 16.48 11.17 -0.75
N CYS A 172 16.65 10.37 -1.81
CA CYS A 172 17.76 9.43 -1.92
C CYS A 172 19.10 10.19 -1.96
N SER A 173 19.87 10.04 -0.88
CA SER A 173 21.13 10.76 -0.62
C SER A 173 22.06 9.91 0.26
N GLY A 174 23.26 10.39 0.55
CA GLY A 174 24.25 9.64 1.34
C GLY A 174 24.67 8.32 0.66
N GLY A 175 24.92 7.29 1.47
CA GLY A 175 25.38 5.97 1.00
C GLY A 175 24.35 5.17 0.21
N GLU A 176 23.06 5.53 0.27
CA GLU A 176 22.01 4.91 -0.55
C GLU A 176 22.09 5.34 -2.02
N ARG A 177 22.62 6.56 -2.27
CA ARG A 177 22.68 7.14 -3.61
C ARG A 177 23.84 6.53 -4.39
N LEU A 178 23.54 5.75 -5.42
CA LEU A 178 24.58 5.13 -6.24
C LEU A 178 25.41 6.18 -6.97
N ARG A 179 26.72 5.93 -7.00
CA ARG A 179 27.70 6.76 -7.68
C ARG A 179 28.59 5.89 -8.55
N ASP A 180 29.03 6.45 -9.67
CA ASP A 180 30.05 5.85 -10.51
C ASP A 180 31.45 5.99 -9.88
N GLU A 181 32.46 5.45 -10.56
CA GLU A 181 33.87 5.48 -10.13
C GLU A 181 34.42 6.90 -9.99
N GLU A 182 33.83 7.87 -10.69
CA GLU A 182 34.19 9.30 -10.64
C GLU A 182 33.43 10.05 -9.53
N GLY A 183 32.59 9.35 -8.76
CA GLY A 183 31.78 9.91 -7.68
C GLY A 183 30.56 10.70 -8.16
N LYS A 184 30.23 10.69 -9.46
CA LYS A 184 29.02 11.29 -10.01
C LYS A 184 27.83 10.37 -9.77
N LYS A 185 26.61 10.93 -9.83
CA LYS A 185 25.38 10.16 -9.61
C LYS A 185 25.19 9.21 -10.79
N THR A 186 25.03 7.90 -10.53
CA THR A 186 24.77 6.91 -11.58
C THR A 186 23.43 7.14 -12.27
N HIS A 187 22.40 7.55 -11.51
CA HIS A 187 21.07 7.85 -12.04
C HIS A 187 20.58 9.21 -11.50
N PRO A 188 19.99 10.07 -12.36
CA PRO A 188 19.57 11.41 -11.95
C PRO A 188 18.35 11.39 -11.03
N THR A 189 17.45 10.42 -11.21
CA THR A 189 16.13 10.35 -10.55
C THR A 189 15.95 9.15 -9.61
N GLN A 190 17.03 8.52 -9.11
CA GLN A 190 16.95 7.40 -8.16
C GLN A 190 16.03 7.73 -6.96
N LYS A 191 14.98 6.91 -6.78
CA LYS A 191 14.02 7.03 -5.68
C LYS A 191 14.55 6.43 -4.37
N PRO A 192 14.15 6.98 -3.20
CA PRO A 192 14.58 6.47 -1.91
C PRO A 192 13.94 5.11 -1.58
N GLU A 193 14.71 4.18 -1.02
CA GLU A 193 14.21 2.85 -0.63
C GLU A 193 13.06 2.92 0.38
N SER A 194 13.07 3.91 1.27
CA SER A 194 12.00 4.11 2.26
C SER A 194 10.62 4.35 1.64
N LEU A 195 10.57 4.94 0.43
CA LEU A 195 9.34 5.14 -0.31
C LEU A 195 8.81 3.81 -0.85
N LEU A 196 9.67 3.04 -1.52
CA LEU A 196 9.33 1.73 -2.06
C LEU A 196 8.99 0.72 -0.97
N TYR A 197 9.61 0.84 0.21
CA TYR A 197 9.31 0.01 1.38
C TYR A 197 7.84 0.14 1.77
N ARG A 198 7.31 1.37 1.85
CA ARG A 198 5.89 1.62 2.15
C ARG A 198 4.97 1.10 1.05
N VAL A 199 5.33 1.31 -0.22
CA VAL A 199 4.54 0.80 -1.36
C VAL A 199 4.41 -0.72 -1.31
N ILE A 200 5.55 -1.42 -1.26
CA ILE A 200 5.59 -2.89 -1.30
C ILE A 200 4.96 -3.47 -0.03
N LEU A 201 5.28 -2.94 1.15
CA LEU A 201 4.69 -3.43 2.40
C LEU A 201 3.17 -3.23 2.46
N SER A 202 2.66 -2.10 1.95
CA SER A 202 1.22 -1.81 2.02
C SER A 202 0.37 -2.66 1.09
N SER A 203 0.88 -3.07 -0.07
CA SER A 203 0.08 -3.58 -1.18
C SER A 203 0.55 -4.91 -1.78
N SER A 204 1.42 -5.64 -1.08
CA SER A 204 1.87 -7.00 -1.46
C SER A 204 2.12 -7.89 -0.24
N ARG A 205 2.30 -9.19 -0.45
CA ARG A 205 2.69 -10.18 0.57
C ARG A 205 4.07 -10.78 0.22
N PRO A 206 4.77 -11.38 1.19
CA PRO A 206 5.91 -12.23 0.89
C PRO A 206 5.57 -13.25 -0.21
N GLY A 207 6.46 -13.41 -1.19
CA GLY A 207 6.29 -14.29 -2.35
C GLY A 207 5.50 -13.70 -3.53
N ASP A 208 4.76 -12.59 -3.35
CA ASP A 208 4.11 -11.88 -4.47
C ASP A 208 5.16 -11.33 -5.46
N VAL A 209 4.78 -11.19 -6.73
CA VAL A 209 5.65 -10.69 -7.81
C VAL A 209 5.42 -9.19 -8.04
N VAL A 210 6.46 -8.39 -7.82
CA VAL A 210 6.49 -6.94 -8.07
C VAL A 210 7.19 -6.65 -9.40
N LEU A 211 6.51 -6.02 -10.34
CA LEU A 211 7.11 -5.58 -11.60
C LEU A 211 7.34 -4.07 -11.61
N ASP A 212 8.47 -3.67 -12.16
CA ASP A 212 8.81 -2.27 -12.40
C ASP A 212 9.24 -2.07 -13.86
N PRO A 213 8.43 -1.36 -14.67
CA PRO A 213 8.71 -1.15 -16.09
C PRO A 213 9.75 -0.05 -16.36
N PHE A 214 10.21 0.67 -15.33
CA PHE A 214 11.18 1.76 -15.41
C PHE A 214 12.23 1.58 -14.31
N PHE A 215 12.95 0.46 -14.38
CA PHE A 215 13.68 -0.08 -13.23
C PHE A 215 14.85 0.79 -12.76
N GLY A 216 15.47 1.55 -13.67
CA GLY A 216 16.63 2.39 -13.38
C GLY A 216 17.72 1.62 -12.64
N THR A 217 18.17 2.14 -11.50
CA THR A 217 19.17 1.49 -10.65
C THR A 217 18.59 0.50 -9.63
N GLY A 218 17.41 -0.06 -9.90
CA GLY A 218 16.89 -1.24 -9.22
C GLY A 218 16.37 -1.02 -7.79
N THR A 219 15.91 0.19 -7.43
CA THR A 219 15.35 0.45 -6.09
C THR A 219 14.18 -0.51 -5.78
N THR A 220 13.27 -0.74 -6.73
CA THR A 220 12.13 -1.65 -6.53
C THR A 220 12.59 -3.09 -6.27
N GLY A 221 13.54 -3.60 -7.05
CA GLY A 221 14.08 -4.95 -6.88
C GLY A 221 14.84 -5.13 -5.56
N ALA A 222 15.64 -4.15 -5.17
CA ALA A 222 16.39 -4.16 -3.91
C ALA A 222 15.45 -4.25 -2.70
N VAL A 223 14.39 -3.43 -2.69
CA VAL A 223 13.41 -3.44 -1.60
C VAL A 223 12.51 -4.67 -1.65
N ALA A 224 12.10 -5.12 -2.83
CA ALA A 224 11.31 -6.33 -3.01
C ALA A 224 12.07 -7.55 -2.47
N LYS A 225 13.34 -7.74 -2.85
CA LYS A 225 14.22 -8.80 -2.33
C LYS A 225 14.35 -8.74 -0.81
N ARG A 226 14.64 -7.56 -0.25
CA ARG A 226 14.75 -7.36 1.22
C ARG A 226 13.46 -7.75 1.96
N LEU A 227 12.31 -7.48 1.36
CA LEU A 227 10.99 -7.79 1.90
C LEU A 227 10.47 -9.18 1.50
N GLY A 228 11.30 -10.06 0.92
CA GLY A 228 10.90 -11.42 0.55
C GLY A 228 9.83 -11.46 -0.55
N ARG A 229 9.76 -10.46 -1.41
CA ARG A 229 8.94 -10.45 -2.64
C ARG A 229 9.81 -10.85 -3.82
N LYS A 230 9.18 -11.52 -4.78
CA LYS A 230 9.79 -11.74 -6.10
C LYS A 230 9.70 -10.45 -6.90
N TRP A 231 10.60 -10.24 -7.84
CA TRP A 231 10.60 -9.01 -8.64
C TRP A 231 10.96 -9.24 -10.11
N ILE A 232 10.50 -8.35 -10.98
CA ILE A 232 10.87 -8.28 -12.40
C ILE A 232 11.15 -6.82 -12.73
N GLY A 233 12.38 -6.50 -13.12
CA GLY A 233 12.78 -5.15 -13.52
C GLY A 233 12.95 -5.06 -15.03
N LEU A 234 12.37 -4.03 -15.66
CA LEU A 234 12.57 -3.73 -17.09
C LEU A 234 13.38 -2.44 -17.22
N GLU A 235 14.50 -2.51 -17.92
CA GLU A 235 15.39 -1.35 -18.13
C GLU A 235 16.05 -1.45 -19.50
N ARG A 236 16.19 -0.33 -20.20
CA ARG A 236 16.80 -0.28 -21.54
C ARG A 236 18.27 0.12 -21.51
N ASP A 237 18.72 0.81 -20.46
CA ASP A 237 20.10 1.29 -20.33
C ASP A 237 20.99 0.27 -19.60
N ASP A 238 21.95 -0.31 -20.32
CA ASP A 238 22.89 -1.30 -19.78
C ASP A 238 23.72 -0.80 -18.58
N THR A 239 23.96 0.50 -18.48
CA THR A 239 24.67 1.11 -17.34
C THR A 239 23.82 1.02 -16.09
N TYR A 240 22.52 1.32 -16.20
CA TYR A 240 21.57 1.23 -15.10
C TYR A 240 21.32 -0.23 -14.71
N VAL A 241 21.22 -1.13 -15.70
CA VAL A 241 21.10 -2.59 -15.48
C VAL A 241 22.28 -3.12 -14.64
N LYS A 242 23.52 -2.79 -15.00
CA LYS A 242 24.71 -3.24 -14.26
C LYS A 242 24.71 -2.72 -12.82
N ALA A 243 24.38 -1.45 -12.62
CA ALA A 243 24.31 -0.84 -11.30
C ALA A 243 23.18 -1.46 -10.44
N ALA A 244 22.02 -1.72 -11.05
CA ALA A 244 20.89 -2.39 -10.41
C ALA A 244 21.26 -3.82 -9.98
N GLN A 245 21.90 -4.60 -10.85
CA GLN A 245 22.31 -5.96 -10.55
C GLN A 245 23.28 -6.01 -9.37
N ALA A 246 24.36 -5.21 -9.41
CA ALA A 246 25.34 -5.15 -8.33
C ALA A 246 24.70 -4.73 -6.99
N ARG A 247 23.78 -3.75 -7.01
CA ARG A 247 23.04 -3.31 -5.84
C ARG A 247 22.18 -4.44 -5.25
N ILE A 248 21.41 -5.13 -6.09
CA ILE A 248 20.47 -6.17 -5.64
C ILE A 248 21.22 -7.41 -5.14
N ASP A 249 22.34 -7.76 -5.75
CA ASP A 249 23.19 -8.87 -5.30
C ASP A 249 23.72 -8.64 -3.88
N ALA A 250 24.03 -7.38 -3.53
CA ALA A 250 24.45 -6.99 -2.19
C ALA A 250 23.31 -6.91 -1.15
N VAL A 251 22.04 -7.07 -1.55
CA VAL A 251 20.92 -7.07 -0.60
C VAL A 251 20.83 -8.42 0.10
N GLU A 252 20.90 -8.39 1.43
CA GLU A 252 20.56 -9.52 2.28
C GLU A 252 19.04 -9.67 2.42
N GLU A 253 18.55 -10.89 2.24
CA GLU A 253 17.15 -11.23 2.47
C GLU A 253 16.86 -11.36 3.96
N ALA A 254 15.61 -11.10 4.36
CA ALA A 254 15.21 -11.34 5.74
C ALA A 254 15.37 -12.84 6.09
N PRO A 255 15.92 -13.18 7.26
CA PRO A 255 16.27 -14.56 7.61
C PRO A 255 15.06 -15.48 7.74
N GLU A 256 13.88 -14.93 8.09
CA GLU A 256 12.64 -15.69 8.26
C GLU A 256 11.44 -14.97 7.65
N ALA A 257 10.65 -15.68 6.84
CA ALA A 257 9.44 -15.15 6.22
C ALA A 257 8.37 -14.72 7.24
N ALA A 258 8.35 -15.31 8.43
CA ALA A 258 7.41 -14.97 9.50
C ALA A 258 7.57 -13.52 10.00
N ILE A 259 8.79 -12.96 9.93
CA ILE A 259 9.08 -11.58 10.34
C ILE A 259 8.47 -10.57 9.35
N LEU A 260 8.25 -11.00 8.11
CA LEU A 260 7.76 -10.16 7.01
C LEU A 260 6.24 -10.16 6.86
N ASP A 261 5.54 -11.06 7.57
CA ASP A 261 4.09 -11.15 7.53
C ASP A 261 3.45 -10.33 8.66
N THR A 262 2.32 -9.70 8.37
CA THR A 262 1.51 -9.01 9.38
C THR A 262 0.06 -9.38 9.11
N PRO A 263 -0.39 -10.54 9.63
CA PRO A 263 -1.71 -11.04 9.32
C PRO A 263 -2.77 -10.05 9.82
N PRO A 264 -3.81 -9.76 9.03
CA PRO A 264 -4.86 -8.85 9.44
C PRO A 264 -5.60 -9.41 10.67
N LYS A 265 -6.04 -8.55 11.60
CA LYS A 265 -6.84 -9.00 12.76
C LYS A 265 -8.08 -9.82 12.39
N ARG A 266 -8.60 -9.64 11.16
CA ARG A 266 -9.73 -10.40 10.60
C ARG A 266 -9.39 -11.83 10.14
N SER A 267 -8.12 -12.21 10.03
CA SER A 267 -7.71 -13.59 9.73
C SER A 267 -7.59 -14.47 10.98
N ALA A 268 -7.71 -13.89 12.18
CA ALA A 268 -7.86 -14.68 13.39
C ALA A 268 -9.12 -15.57 13.28
N PRO A 269 -9.11 -16.80 13.84
CA PRO A 269 -10.26 -17.68 13.83
C PRO A 269 -11.51 -16.95 14.33
N ARG A 270 -12.60 -17.02 13.56
CA ARG A 270 -13.87 -16.42 13.96
C ARG A 270 -14.39 -17.17 15.18
N ILE A 271 -14.47 -16.48 16.32
CA ILE A 271 -15.09 -17.00 17.53
C ILE A 271 -16.56 -16.52 17.55
N PRO A 272 -17.55 -17.39 17.28
CA PRO A 272 -18.95 -17.02 17.39
C PRO A 272 -19.35 -16.85 18.87
N PHE A 273 -20.32 -15.97 19.16
CA PHE A 273 -20.85 -15.81 20.51
C PHE A 273 -21.42 -17.12 21.08
N GLY A 274 -21.92 -18.01 20.22
CA GLY A 274 -22.34 -19.35 20.62
C GLY A 274 -21.25 -20.13 21.38
N TRP A 275 -19.97 -19.99 21.05
CA TRP A 275 -18.88 -20.66 21.77
C TRP A 275 -18.71 -20.17 23.21
N VAL A 276 -19.02 -18.90 23.47
CA VAL A 276 -19.04 -18.35 24.85
C VAL A 276 -20.10 -19.04 25.69
N VAL A 277 -21.25 -19.35 25.08
CA VAL A 277 -22.36 -20.07 25.72
C VAL A 277 -22.06 -21.56 25.85
N GLU A 278 -21.57 -22.18 24.79
CA GLU A 278 -21.23 -23.62 24.71
C GLU A 278 -20.13 -24.00 25.71
N ARG A 279 -19.11 -23.17 25.86
CA ARG A 279 -18.02 -23.36 26.85
C ARG A 279 -18.43 -22.96 28.27
N GLY A 280 -19.68 -22.54 28.49
CA GLY A 280 -20.22 -22.19 29.81
C GLY A 280 -19.67 -20.90 30.42
N LEU A 281 -18.97 -20.06 29.63
CA LEU A 281 -18.48 -18.75 30.07
C LEU A 281 -19.64 -17.76 30.31
N LEU A 282 -20.73 -17.92 29.55
CA LEU A 282 -22.04 -17.33 29.85
C LEU A 282 -23.11 -18.42 29.80
N ARG A 283 -24.15 -18.28 30.63
CA ARG A 283 -25.23 -19.26 30.69
C ARG A 283 -26.45 -18.76 29.91
N PRO A 284 -27.23 -19.65 29.29
CA PRO A 284 -28.56 -19.28 28.80
C PRO A 284 -29.38 -18.66 29.95
N GLY A 285 -29.99 -17.52 29.68
CA GLY A 285 -30.73 -16.71 30.64
C GLY A 285 -29.94 -15.57 31.28
N SER A 286 -28.60 -15.56 31.21
CA SER A 286 -27.76 -14.45 31.68
C SER A 286 -28.19 -13.12 31.04
N THR A 287 -28.20 -12.05 31.83
CA THR A 287 -28.52 -10.70 31.34
C THR A 287 -27.24 -9.97 30.95
N LEU A 288 -27.25 -9.38 29.77
CA LEU A 288 -26.23 -8.47 29.27
C LEU A 288 -26.77 -7.05 29.26
N PHE A 289 -25.91 -6.07 29.52
CA PHE A 289 -26.23 -4.65 29.55
C PHE A 289 -25.36 -3.86 28.58
N ASP A 290 -25.78 -2.67 28.15
CA ASP A 290 -24.79 -1.69 27.66
C ASP A 290 -23.96 -1.14 28.83
N GLN A 291 -22.85 -0.47 28.53
CA GLN A 291 -21.92 0.07 29.54
C GLN A 291 -22.61 0.98 30.58
N ARG A 292 -23.75 1.59 30.24
CA ARG A 292 -24.51 2.51 31.10
C ARG A 292 -25.79 1.89 31.70
N ARG A 293 -26.01 0.58 31.54
CA ARG A 293 -27.23 -0.13 31.99
C ARG A 293 -28.55 0.47 31.49
N ARG A 294 -28.54 1.14 30.34
CA ARG A 294 -29.72 1.72 29.68
C ARG A 294 -30.54 0.68 28.94
N VAL A 295 -29.88 -0.33 28.39
CA VAL A 295 -30.53 -1.44 27.69
C VAL A 295 -30.05 -2.77 28.22
N ALA A 296 -30.93 -3.76 28.19
CA ALA A 296 -30.65 -5.11 28.64
C ALA A 296 -31.16 -6.16 27.63
N ALA A 297 -30.45 -7.28 27.54
CA ALA A 297 -30.86 -8.42 26.75
C ALA A 297 -30.46 -9.73 27.44
N ARG A 298 -31.23 -10.80 27.24
CA ARG A 298 -30.98 -12.12 27.81
C ARG A 298 -30.36 -13.05 26.79
N VAL A 299 -29.38 -13.84 27.23
CA VAL A 299 -28.68 -14.84 26.41
C VAL A 299 -29.60 -16.03 26.16
N ARG A 300 -29.68 -16.51 24.92
CA ARG A 300 -30.39 -17.73 24.52
C ARG A 300 -29.40 -18.89 24.33
N ALA A 301 -29.91 -20.11 24.41
CA ALA A 301 -29.10 -21.33 24.31
C ALA A 301 -28.41 -21.52 22.95
N ASP A 302 -28.94 -20.91 21.90
CA ASP A 302 -28.40 -20.95 20.53
C ASP A 302 -27.33 -19.86 20.27
N GLY A 303 -26.90 -19.12 21.30
CA GLY A 303 -25.96 -18.01 21.12
C GLY A 303 -26.58 -16.76 20.48
N THR A 304 -27.91 -16.63 20.51
CA THR A 304 -28.61 -15.38 20.20
C THR A 304 -28.99 -14.62 21.46
N LEU A 305 -29.43 -13.38 21.32
CA LEU A 305 -30.01 -12.58 22.39
C LEU A 305 -31.50 -12.37 22.17
N ILE A 306 -32.22 -12.13 23.26
CA ILE A 306 -33.56 -11.56 23.27
C ILE A 306 -33.58 -10.34 24.18
N GLY A 307 -34.05 -9.21 23.68
CA GLY A 307 -34.20 -8.01 24.50
C GLY A 307 -35.44 -7.22 24.11
N SER A 308 -36.07 -6.60 25.11
CA SER A 308 -37.28 -5.81 24.95
C SER A 308 -36.91 -4.33 24.95
N GLY A 309 -37.38 -3.58 23.96
CA GLY A 309 -37.15 -2.14 23.86
C GLY A 309 -38.45 -1.39 23.56
N PRO A 310 -38.37 -0.05 23.44
CA PRO A 310 -39.53 0.80 23.16
C PRO A 310 -40.26 0.46 21.85
N ARG A 311 -39.59 -0.26 20.93
CA ARG A 311 -40.12 -0.67 19.62
C ARG A 311 -40.52 -2.15 19.55
N GLY A 312 -40.61 -2.81 20.70
CA GLY A 312 -41.00 -4.21 20.83
C GLY A 312 -39.83 -5.14 21.20
N ASP A 313 -40.11 -6.44 21.13
CA ASP A 313 -39.13 -7.49 21.41
C ASP A 313 -38.25 -7.75 20.18
N HIS A 314 -36.94 -7.79 20.40
CA HIS A 314 -35.94 -8.07 19.38
C HIS A 314 -35.22 -9.39 19.70
N ARG A 315 -35.11 -10.26 18.68
CA ARG A 315 -34.41 -11.55 18.76
C ARG A 315 -33.40 -11.65 17.63
N GLY A 316 -32.17 -12.02 17.93
CA GLY A 316 -31.14 -12.16 16.91
C GLY A 316 -29.73 -12.22 17.48
N SER A 317 -28.73 -12.06 16.62
CA SER A 317 -27.32 -12.00 17.06
C SER A 317 -27.06 -10.85 18.04
N ILE A 318 -25.95 -10.92 18.77
CA ILE A 318 -25.46 -9.86 19.65
C ILE A 318 -25.39 -8.49 18.95
N HIS A 319 -25.13 -8.48 17.64
CA HIS A 319 -25.03 -7.28 16.80
C HIS A 319 -26.40 -6.71 16.47
N GLN A 320 -27.33 -7.56 16.00
CA GLN A 320 -28.67 -7.14 15.60
C GLN A 320 -29.48 -6.61 16.78
N VAL A 321 -29.45 -7.31 17.91
CA VAL A 321 -30.18 -6.89 19.12
C VAL A 321 -29.56 -5.62 19.71
N GLY A 322 -28.23 -5.51 19.73
CA GLY A 322 -27.55 -4.27 20.16
C GLY A 322 -27.91 -3.06 19.31
N ALA A 323 -27.91 -3.22 17.98
CA ALA A 323 -28.28 -2.16 17.05
C ALA A 323 -29.75 -1.73 17.23
N ALA A 324 -30.66 -2.70 17.32
CA ALA A 324 -32.09 -2.44 17.50
C ALA A 324 -32.40 -1.69 18.79
N LEU A 325 -31.85 -2.13 19.93
CA LEU A 325 -32.12 -1.52 21.23
C LEU A 325 -31.41 -0.17 21.42
N ALA A 326 -30.27 0.05 20.78
CA ALA A 326 -29.59 1.35 20.78
C ALA A 326 -30.15 2.34 19.74
N GLY A 327 -31.04 1.89 18.84
CA GLY A 327 -31.54 2.71 17.73
C GLY A 327 -30.48 3.06 16.69
N LEU A 328 -29.48 2.19 16.49
CA LEU A 328 -28.35 2.40 15.59
C LEU A 328 -28.47 1.53 14.33
N PRO A 329 -27.91 1.95 13.17
CA PRO A 329 -27.92 1.15 11.94
C PRO A 329 -27.03 -0.11 12.03
N ALA A 330 -26.00 -0.08 12.88
CA ALA A 330 -25.11 -1.20 13.14
C ALA A 330 -24.56 -1.14 14.57
N CYS A 331 -24.17 -2.29 15.13
CA CYS A 331 -23.59 -2.39 16.46
C CYS A 331 -22.56 -3.53 16.54
N ASN A 332 -21.37 -3.23 17.09
CA ASN A 332 -20.43 -4.28 17.47
C ASN A 332 -20.82 -4.85 18.84
N GLY A 333 -21.60 -5.94 18.84
CA GLY A 333 -22.10 -6.57 20.06
C GLY A 333 -21.01 -6.97 21.05
N TRP A 334 -19.79 -7.29 20.60
CA TRP A 334 -18.69 -7.70 21.47
C TRP A 334 -18.26 -6.62 22.46
N THR A 335 -18.18 -5.37 21.99
CA THR A 335 -17.79 -4.22 22.82
C THR A 335 -18.99 -3.48 23.40
N PHE A 336 -20.17 -3.67 22.81
CA PHE A 336 -21.40 -3.03 23.28
C PHE A 336 -21.97 -3.72 24.52
N TRP A 337 -22.06 -5.05 24.49
CA TRP A 337 -22.66 -5.83 25.58
C TRP A 337 -21.65 -6.13 26.68
N HIS A 338 -22.11 -5.99 27.91
CA HIS A 338 -21.35 -6.26 29.12
C HIS A 338 -22.11 -7.28 29.97
N TYR A 339 -21.38 -8.20 30.60
CA TYR A 339 -21.90 -9.10 31.61
C TYR A 339 -21.48 -8.62 33.01
N GLU A 340 -22.23 -9.01 34.03
CA GLU A 340 -21.87 -8.72 35.42
C GLU A 340 -20.87 -9.77 35.93
N GLU A 341 -19.76 -9.29 36.48
CA GLU A 341 -18.74 -10.09 37.15
C GLU A 341 -18.50 -9.50 38.53
N GLY A 342 -19.20 -10.01 39.54
CA GLY A 342 -19.28 -9.33 40.84
C GLY A 342 -20.07 -8.03 40.73
N GLU A 343 -19.50 -6.91 41.17
CA GLU A 343 -20.11 -5.58 41.06
C GLU A 343 -19.77 -4.85 39.74
N ASP A 344 -18.80 -5.38 38.98
CA ASP A 344 -18.29 -4.74 37.77
C ASP A 344 -19.01 -5.21 36.51
N LEU A 345 -19.11 -4.31 35.53
CA LEU A 345 -19.52 -4.63 34.16
C LEU A 345 -18.28 -4.86 33.28
N ARG A 346 -18.17 -6.07 32.72
CA ARG A 346 -17.09 -6.45 31.81
C ARG A 346 -17.65 -6.63 30.39
N PRO A 347 -17.00 -6.07 29.35
CA PRO A 347 -17.43 -6.31 27.98
C PRO A 347 -17.30 -7.80 27.62
N ILE A 348 -18.28 -8.34 26.92
CA ILE A 348 -18.26 -9.76 26.52
C ILE A 348 -17.09 -10.09 25.57
N ASP A 349 -16.43 -9.08 24.99
CA ASP A 349 -15.21 -9.24 24.21
C ASP A 349 -14.06 -9.90 25.00
N VAL A 350 -13.99 -9.67 26.32
CA VAL A 350 -12.98 -10.31 27.18
C VAL A 350 -13.12 -11.84 27.15
N LEU A 351 -14.36 -12.34 27.08
CA LEU A 351 -14.63 -13.78 26.98
C LEU A 351 -14.22 -14.33 25.60
N ARG A 352 -14.35 -13.52 24.54
CA ARG A 352 -13.86 -13.87 23.20
C ARG A 352 -12.35 -14.00 23.18
N GLU A 353 -11.63 -13.05 23.79
CA GLU A 353 -10.17 -13.09 23.85
C GLU A 353 -9.67 -14.25 24.70
N ARG A 354 -10.36 -14.60 25.80
CA ARG A 354 -10.05 -15.81 26.58
C ARG A 354 -10.13 -17.08 25.73
N ILE A 355 -11.22 -17.27 24.98
CA ILE A 355 -11.35 -18.40 24.06
C ILE A 355 -10.22 -18.38 23.03
N ARG A 356 -9.86 -17.21 22.50
CA ARG A 356 -8.78 -17.08 21.52
C ARG A 356 -7.43 -17.49 22.09
N SER A 357 -7.12 -17.11 23.34
CA SER A 357 -5.86 -17.50 23.99
C SER A 357 -5.75 -18.99 24.27
N GLU A 358 -6.88 -19.71 24.37
CA GLU A 358 -6.91 -21.17 24.57
C GLU A 358 -6.75 -21.96 23.24
N MET A 359 -6.79 -21.27 22.09
CA MET A 359 -6.63 -21.89 20.76
C MET A 359 -5.17 -21.86 20.26
N HIS A 360 -4.29 -21.17 20.97
CA HIS A 360 -2.86 -21.06 20.72
C HIS A 360 -2.11 -21.74 21.87
#